data_AF-I8QQ69-F1
#
_entry.id   AF-I8QQ69-F1
#
_cell.length_a   1.000
_cell.length_b   1.000
_cell.length_c   1.000
_cell.angle_alpha   90.00
_cell.angle_beta   90.00
_cell.angle_gamma   90.00
#
_symmetry.space_group_name_H-M   'P 1'
#
loop_
_entity.id
_entity.type
_entity.pdbx_description
1 polymer ?
#
loop_
_entity_poly.entity_id
_entity_poly.type
_entity_poly.pdbx_seq_one_letter_code
_entity_poly.pdbx_strand_id
1 'polypeptide(L)'
;MPSDTADPTQPAFLAIYLAGLPQPEHDHADPARSVREDDFDGHHVVITTTYEITVDGRPLDVHIGLSNDGSAHCHGLPAYQLPSLVDLVRVLIRTFPDEFSPQPTPTGGHDGEHGGEHGGDGAGSHPEHGGHVHDHGDTHIHGDETLGGL
;
A
#
# COMPACT_ATOMS: atom_id res chain seq x y z
N MET A 1 -49.36 21.59 -7.30
CA MET A 1 -47.95 21.16 -7.45
C MET A 1 -47.65 20.24 -6.28
N PRO A 2 -47.60 18.91 -6.43
CA PRO A 2 -47.14 18.06 -5.34
C PRO A 2 -45.62 18.16 -5.28
N SER A 3 -45.10 18.67 -4.17
CA SER A 3 -43.68 18.64 -3.86
C SER A 3 -43.35 17.21 -3.43
N ASP A 4 -42.79 16.42 -4.35
CA ASP A 4 -42.14 15.15 -4.03
C ASP A 4 -40.85 15.47 -3.26
N THR A 5 -40.99 15.63 -1.95
CA THR A 5 -39.84 15.82 -1.07
C THR A 5 -39.39 14.42 -0.69
N ALA A 6 -38.28 13.96 -1.25
CA ALA A 6 -37.67 12.69 -0.87
C ALA A 6 -37.51 12.67 0.66
N ASP A 7 -38.17 11.70 1.31
CA ASP A 7 -38.14 11.54 2.76
C ASP A 7 -36.74 11.05 3.18
N PRO A 8 -35.96 11.87 3.91
CA PRO A 8 -34.58 11.54 4.26
C PRO A 8 -34.49 10.39 5.26
N THR A 9 -35.61 9.95 5.83
CA THR A 9 -35.66 8.82 6.77
C THR A 9 -35.77 7.47 6.06
N GLN A 10 -35.97 7.45 4.74
CA GLN A 10 -36.02 6.21 3.99
C GLN A 10 -34.63 5.61 3.76
N PRO A 11 -34.47 4.28 3.92
CA PRO A 11 -33.18 3.62 3.73
C PRO A 11 -32.65 3.77 2.30
N ALA A 12 -33.54 3.90 1.31
CA ALA A 12 -33.16 4.14 -0.08
C ALA A 12 -32.50 5.51 -0.28
N PHE A 13 -32.98 6.56 0.41
CA PHE A 13 -32.36 7.87 0.36
C PHE A 13 -30.94 7.83 0.94
N LEU A 14 -30.78 7.18 2.10
CA LEU A 14 -29.47 6.99 2.72
C LEU A 14 -28.51 6.21 1.82
N ALA A 15 -28.97 5.13 1.19
CA ALA A 15 -28.16 4.35 0.27
C ALA A 15 -27.67 5.17 -0.94
N ILE A 16 -28.55 5.96 -1.57
CA ILE A 16 -28.20 6.84 -2.69
C ILE A 16 -27.25 7.96 -2.25
N TYR A 17 -27.51 8.56 -1.08
CA TYR A 17 -26.64 9.58 -0.51
C TYR A 17 -25.22 9.05 -0.26
N LEU A 18 -25.09 7.89 0.39
CA LEU A 18 -23.81 7.25 0.66
C LEU A 18 -23.07 6.86 -0.63
N ALA A 19 -23.78 6.34 -1.64
CA ALA A 19 -23.20 6.01 -2.94
C ALA A 19 -22.72 7.25 -3.72
N GLY A 20 -23.27 8.43 -3.43
CA GLY A 20 -22.88 9.70 -4.04
C GLY A 20 -21.77 10.44 -3.29
N LEU A 21 -21.33 9.96 -2.13
CA LEU A 21 -20.20 10.55 -1.42
C LEU A 21 -18.89 10.21 -2.14
N PRO A 22 -17.92 11.15 -2.20
CA PRO A 22 -16.57 10.83 -2.63
C PRO A 22 -16.03 9.70 -1.74
N GLN A 23 -15.65 8.58 -2.35
CA GLN A 23 -14.92 7.56 -1.60
C GLN A 23 -13.48 8.05 -1.43
N PRO A 24 -12.97 8.13 -0.20
CA PRO A 24 -11.57 8.46 0.01
C PRO A 24 -10.72 7.40 -0.69
N GLU A 25 -9.72 7.84 -1.45
CA GLU A 25 -8.69 6.95 -1.97
C GLU A 25 -7.93 6.39 -0.76
N HIS A 26 -8.03 5.07 -0.56
CA HIS A 26 -7.31 4.38 0.49
C HIS A 26 -5.98 3.89 -0.09
N ASP A 27 -4.94 4.71 0.04
CA ASP A 27 -3.57 4.25 -0.18
C ASP A 27 -3.20 3.32 0.97
N HIS A 28 -3.05 2.05 0.69
CA HIS A 28 -2.68 1.05 1.68
C HIS A 28 -1.16 0.85 1.78
N ALA A 29 -0.39 1.35 0.81
CA ALA A 29 0.95 0.86 0.45
C ALA A 29 2.08 1.00 1.49
N ASP A 30 1.82 1.57 2.67
CA ASP A 30 2.81 1.72 3.73
C ASP A 30 2.69 0.61 4.79
N PRO A 31 3.81 0.11 5.33
CA PRO A 31 3.79 -0.86 6.42
C PRO A 31 2.90 -0.39 7.58
N ALA A 32 2.07 -1.29 8.10
CA ALA A 32 1.13 -0.99 9.18
C ALA A 32 1.87 -0.38 10.38
N ARG A 33 1.71 0.93 10.57
CA ARG A 33 2.42 1.71 11.60
C ARG A 33 1.44 2.19 12.66
N SER A 34 1.84 2.03 13.92
CA SER A 34 1.12 2.58 15.08
C SER A 34 2.04 3.50 15.88
N VAL A 35 1.47 4.57 16.44
CA VAL A 35 2.14 5.48 17.36
C VAL A 35 1.28 5.60 18.61
N ARG A 36 1.90 5.44 19.77
CA ARG A 36 1.27 5.56 21.10
C ARG A 36 2.08 6.53 21.93
N GLU A 37 1.38 7.41 22.63
CA GLU A 37 1.98 8.46 23.44
C GLU A 37 1.42 8.42 24.85
N ASP A 38 2.26 8.76 25.83
CA ASP A 38 1.89 8.91 27.23
C ASP A 38 2.81 9.92 27.93
N ASP A 39 2.33 10.56 28.98
CA ASP A 39 3.14 11.45 29.82
C ASP A 39 3.18 10.89 31.25
N PHE A 40 4.36 10.47 31.70
CA PHE A 40 4.54 9.84 33.00
C PHE A 40 5.74 10.42 33.76
N ASP A 41 5.49 10.90 34.98
CA ASP A 41 6.51 11.47 35.89
C ASP A 41 7.37 12.58 35.24
N GLY A 42 6.74 13.43 34.44
CA GLY A 42 7.42 14.52 33.72
C GLY A 42 8.14 14.10 32.44
N HIS A 43 7.99 12.84 32.01
CA HIS A 43 8.53 12.33 30.76
C HIS A 43 7.45 12.11 29.71
N HIS A 44 7.68 12.62 28.50
CA HIS A 44 6.87 12.29 27.32
C HIS A 44 7.40 11.01 26.68
N VAL A 45 6.56 9.97 26.66
CA VAL A 45 6.85 8.64 26.13
C VAL A 45 6.19 8.52 24.77
N VAL A 46 6.98 8.21 23.73
CA VAL A 46 6.48 7.92 22.39
C VAL A 46 6.91 6.51 21.99
N ILE A 47 5.94 5.68 21.65
CA ILE A 47 6.14 4.32 21.17
C ILE A 47 5.67 4.26 19.72
N THR A 48 6.60 4.17 18.78
CA THR A 48 6.30 3.86 17.38
C THR A 48 6.52 2.36 17.14
N THR A 49 5.55 1.69 16.54
CA THR A 49 5.68 0.28 16.15
C THR A 49 5.29 0.11 14.70
N THR A 50 6.17 -0.53 13.93
CA THR A 50 5.93 -0.93 12.53
C THR A 50 5.71 -2.43 12.49
N TYR A 51 4.62 -2.86 11.86
CA TYR A 51 4.26 -4.25 11.67
C TYR A 51 4.47 -4.66 10.22
N GLU A 52 5.13 -5.80 10.04
CA GLU A 52 5.05 -6.56 8.79
C GLU A 52 4.07 -7.70 9.01
N ILE A 53 2.98 -7.70 8.25
CA ILE A 53 1.92 -8.69 8.37
C ILE A 53 1.77 -9.34 7.02
N THR A 54 1.84 -10.66 7.00
CA THR A 54 1.60 -11.44 5.79
C THR A 54 0.49 -12.46 6.05
N VAL A 55 -0.36 -12.66 5.06
CA VAL A 55 -1.36 -13.74 5.03
C VAL A 55 -1.09 -14.56 3.77
N ASP A 56 -0.78 -15.83 3.96
CA ASP A 56 -0.36 -16.75 2.87
C ASP A 56 0.83 -16.20 2.04
N GLY A 57 1.77 -15.53 2.72
CA GLY A 57 2.94 -14.92 2.09
C GLY A 57 2.68 -13.61 1.34
N ARG A 58 1.43 -13.13 1.30
CA ARG A 58 1.06 -11.82 0.72
C ARG A 58 1.04 -10.75 1.82
N PRO A 59 1.67 -9.58 1.62
CA PRO A 59 1.55 -8.46 2.54
C PRO A 59 0.08 -8.11 2.78
N LEU A 60 -0.29 -7.92 4.04
CA LEU A 60 -1.58 -7.40 4.43
C LEU A 60 -1.47 -5.89 4.58
N ASP A 61 -2.07 -5.19 3.63
CA ASP A 61 -1.98 -3.74 3.50
C ASP A 61 -3.15 -3.08 4.24
N VAL A 62 -3.05 -2.98 5.56
CA VAL A 62 -4.12 -2.44 6.41
C VAL A 62 -3.57 -1.50 7.47
N HIS A 63 -4.23 -0.37 7.63
CA HIS A 63 -3.94 0.56 8.72
C HIS A 63 -4.39 -0.03 10.05
N ILE A 64 -3.42 -0.37 10.90
CA ILE A 64 -3.67 -0.88 12.25
C ILE A 64 -3.25 0.14 13.29
N GLY A 65 -4.21 0.55 14.11
CA GLY A 65 -3.95 1.30 15.33
C GLY A 65 -3.86 0.37 16.53
N LEU A 66 -2.98 0.72 17.47
CA LEU A 66 -2.95 0.13 18.79
C LEU A 66 -3.27 1.18 19.84
N SER A 67 -4.09 0.80 20.81
CA SER A 67 -4.34 1.57 22.03
C SER A 67 -3.20 1.38 23.04
N ASN A 68 -3.12 2.26 24.05
CA ASN A 68 -2.08 2.17 25.10
C ASN A 68 -2.13 0.85 25.89
N ASP A 69 -3.31 0.23 26.00
CA ASP A 69 -3.52 -1.09 26.60
C ASP A 69 -3.12 -2.27 25.68
N GLY A 70 -2.64 -1.99 24.46
CA GLY A 70 -2.21 -2.98 23.47
C GLY A 70 -3.34 -3.53 22.60
N SER A 71 -4.57 -3.07 22.77
CA SER A 71 -5.68 -3.52 21.91
C SER A 71 -5.59 -2.94 20.49
N ALA A 72 -5.86 -3.77 19.50
CA ALA A 72 -5.78 -3.49 18.08
C ALA A 72 -7.14 -3.14 17.48
N HIS A 73 -7.13 -2.17 16.57
CA HIS A 73 -8.28 -1.73 15.79
C HIS A 73 -7.85 -1.38 14.37
N CYS A 74 -8.77 -1.46 13.41
CA CYS A 74 -8.55 -0.98 12.04
C CYS A 74 -9.81 -0.33 11.47
N HIS A 75 -9.64 0.54 10.48
CA HIS A 75 -10.74 1.27 9.88
C HIS A 75 -11.77 0.36 9.18
N GLY A 76 -11.33 -0.77 8.62
CA GLY A 76 -12.23 -1.75 8.00
C GLY A 76 -13.15 -2.47 8.98
N LEU A 77 -12.85 -2.43 10.29
CA LEU A 77 -13.62 -3.07 11.35
C LEU A 77 -13.81 -2.10 12.53
N PRO A 78 -14.52 -0.97 12.35
CA PRO A 78 -14.55 0.11 13.34
C PRO A 78 -15.28 -0.26 14.64
N ALA A 79 -16.14 -1.29 14.59
CA ALA A 79 -16.83 -1.82 15.77
C ALA A 79 -16.01 -2.86 16.56
N TYR A 80 -14.80 -3.20 16.10
CA TYR A 80 -13.95 -4.22 16.71
C TYR A 80 -12.70 -3.58 17.32
N GLN A 81 -12.47 -3.90 18.59
CA GLN A 81 -11.22 -3.65 19.29
C GLN A 81 -10.81 -4.94 19.99
N LEU A 82 -9.68 -5.50 19.60
CA LEU A 82 -9.28 -6.86 19.97
C LEU A 82 -7.94 -6.84 20.70
N PRO A 83 -7.72 -7.69 21.71
CA PRO A 83 -6.46 -7.70 22.48
C PRO A 83 -5.25 -8.22 21.69
N SER A 84 -5.46 -8.68 20.45
CA SER A 84 -4.46 -9.35 19.65
C SER A 84 -4.59 -8.97 18.17
N LEU A 85 -3.46 -8.61 17.56
CA LEU A 85 -3.35 -8.37 16.13
C LEU A 85 -3.74 -9.61 15.31
N VAL A 86 -3.39 -10.80 15.80
CA VAL A 86 -3.74 -12.07 15.14
C VAL A 86 -5.24 -12.29 15.13
N ASP A 87 -5.93 -11.94 16.22
CA ASP A 87 -7.39 -12.07 16.27
C ASP A 87 -8.06 -11.04 15.34
N LEU A 88 -7.50 -9.83 15.23
CA LEU A 88 -7.95 -8.86 14.24
C LEU A 88 -7.81 -9.39 12.80
N VAL A 89 -6.67 -9.99 12.45
CA VAL A 89 -6.47 -10.60 11.13
C VAL A 89 -7.46 -11.74 10.88
N ARG A 90 -7.76 -12.57 11.88
CA ARG A 90 -8.79 -13.63 11.75
C ARG A 90 -10.17 -13.05 11.46
N VAL A 91 -10.54 -11.95 12.12
CA VAL A 91 -11.82 -11.28 11.86
C VAL A 91 -11.83 -10.64 10.47
N LEU A 92 -10.71 -10.05 10.02
CA LEU A 92 -10.58 -9.52 8.66
C LEU A 92 -10.80 -10.61 7.61
N ILE A 93 -10.12 -11.75 7.73
CA ILE A 93 -10.28 -12.90 6.82
C ILE A 93 -11.73 -13.38 6.78
N ARG A 94 -12.37 -13.46 7.95
CA ARG A 94 -13.78 -13.89 8.03
C ARG A 94 -14.75 -12.87 7.44
N THR A 95 -14.47 -11.59 7.59
CA THR A 95 -15.37 -10.51 7.17
C THR A 95 -15.25 -10.20 5.68
N PHE A 96 -14.03 -10.28 5.15
CA PHE A 96 -13.71 -9.93 3.76
C PHE A 96 -13.02 -11.07 3.02
N PRO A 97 -13.62 -12.28 2.95
CA PRO A 97 -12.96 -13.48 2.41
C PRO A 97 -12.48 -13.32 0.96
N ASP A 98 -13.15 -12.48 0.18
CA ASP A 98 -12.80 -12.23 -1.23
C ASP A 98 -11.45 -11.51 -1.37
N GLU A 99 -11.13 -10.59 -0.46
CA GLU A 99 -9.83 -9.88 -0.43
C GLU A 99 -8.65 -10.83 -0.13
N PHE A 100 -8.94 -11.94 0.55
CA PHE A 100 -7.95 -12.97 0.87
C PHE A 100 -8.00 -14.14 -0.11
N SER A 101 -8.88 -14.13 -1.10
CA SER A 101 -8.91 -15.20 -2.09
C SER A 101 -7.68 -15.12 -3.00
N PRO A 102 -7.12 -16.25 -3.44
CA PRO A 102 -6.04 -16.23 -4.42
C PRO A 102 -6.59 -15.64 -5.72
N GLN A 103 -6.09 -14.47 -6.10
CA GLN A 103 -6.31 -13.98 -7.46
C GLN A 103 -5.68 -14.98 -8.44
N PRO A 104 -6.34 -15.31 -9.57
CA PRO A 104 -5.71 -16.10 -10.61
C PRO A 104 -4.44 -15.36 -11.02
N THR A 105 -3.28 -15.94 -10.74
CA THR A 105 -2.02 -15.44 -11.26
C THR A 105 -2.18 -15.32 -12.78
N PRO A 106 -1.84 -14.19 -13.42
CA PRO A 106 -1.77 -14.14 -14.86
C PRO A 106 -0.73 -15.17 -15.30
N THR A 107 -1.21 -16.32 -15.77
CA THR A 107 -0.39 -17.37 -16.35
C THR A 107 0.29 -16.77 -17.56
N GLY A 108 1.63 -16.81 -17.56
CA GLY A 108 2.45 -16.37 -18.68
C GLY A 108 1.97 -17.00 -20.00
N GLY A 109 1.87 -16.14 -21.01
CA GLY A 109 1.68 -16.42 -22.42
C GLY A 109 1.78 -15.06 -23.09
N HIS A 110 2.74 -14.78 -23.97
CA HIS A 110 3.04 -15.53 -25.17
C HIS A 110 4.56 -15.65 -25.42
N ASP A 111 5.11 -16.84 -25.22
CA ASP A 111 6.25 -17.30 -26.02
C ASP A 111 5.73 -17.57 -27.43
N GLY A 112 5.77 -16.52 -28.26
CA GLY A 112 5.47 -16.58 -29.69
C GLY A 112 6.73 -16.42 -30.52
N GLU A 113 7.78 -17.20 -30.23
CA GLU A 113 8.97 -17.28 -31.08
C GLU A 113 8.61 -18.08 -32.35
N HIS A 114 8.00 -17.38 -33.30
CA HIS A 114 7.86 -17.84 -34.66
C HIS A 114 9.21 -17.75 -35.37
N GLY A 115 10.01 -18.81 -35.25
CA GLY A 115 11.15 -19.06 -36.14
C GLY A 115 10.65 -19.33 -37.56
N GLY A 116 10.42 -18.27 -38.32
CA GLY A 116 10.14 -18.29 -39.76
C GLY A 116 11.35 -17.79 -40.53
N GLU A 117 12.12 -18.72 -41.10
CA GLU A 117 13.07 -18.43 -42.17
C GLU A 117 12.34 -17.74 -43.35
N HIS A 118 12.68 -16.48 -43.59
CA HIS A 118 12.42 -15.81 -44.86
C HIS A 118 13.72 -15.19 -45.36
N GLY A 119 14.29 -15.81 -46.40
CA GLY A 119 15.33 -15.20 -47.21
C GLY A 119 14.79 -14.09 -48.11
N GLY A 120 15.72 -13.31 -48.66
CA GLY A 120 15.48 -12.47 -49.85
C GLY A 120 15.81 -11.00 -49.69
N ASP A 121 17.02 -10.64 -50.15
CA ASP A 121 17.35 -9.51 -51.03
C ASP A 121 16.88 -8.07 -50.71
N GLY A 122 17.86 -7.14 -50.72
CA GLY A 122 17.62 -5.81 -51.31
C GLY A 122 18.11 -4.58 -50.53
N ALA A 123 19.32 -4.14 -50.89
CA ALA A 123 19.88 -2.78 -50.89
C ALA A 123 19.08 -1.59 -50.32
N GLY A 124 19.73 -0.76 -49.49
CA GLY A 124 19.36 0.65 -49.34
C GLY A 124 19.90 1.38 -48.09
N SER A 125 21.09 1.97 -48.23
CA SER A 125 21.52 3.28 -47.70
C SER A 125 21.44 3.63 -46.18
N HIS A 126 22.64 3.84 -45.62
CA HIS A 126 23.01 4.74 -44.49
C HIS A 126 22.31 6.14 -44.57
N PRO A 127 22.19 6.94 -43.47
CA PRO A 127 23.26 7.19 -42.50
C PRO A 127 22.90 7.36 -41.01
N GLU A 128 23.85 6.97 -40.16
CA GLU A 128 24.47 7.75 -39.07
C GLU A 128 23.59 8.59 -38.12
N HIS A 129 23.49 8.13 -36.87
CA HIS A 129 23.49 9.02 -35.70
C HIS A 129 24.35 8.38 -34.59
N GLY A 130 25.58 8.86 -34.48
CA GLY A 130 26.50 8.54 -33.40
C GLY A 130 26.27 9.41 -32.15
N GLY A 131 26.66 8.86 -31.01
CA GLY A 131 27.20 9.62 -29.88
C GLY A 131 26.22 9.96 -28.76
N HIS A 132 25.95 9.02 -27.85
CA HIS A 132 25.65 9.40 -26.46
C HIS A 132 26.78 8.89 -25.56
N VAL A 133 27.59 9.83 -25.11
CA VAL A 133 28.72 9.64 -24.20
C VAL A 133 28.13 9.73 -22.79
N HIS A 134 28.07 8.64 -22.04
CA HIS A 134 27.93 8.73 -20.59
C HIS A 134 29.33 8.79 -19.99
N ASP A 135 29.64 9.99 -19.51
CA ASP A 135 30.81 10.33 -18.72
C ASP A 135 30.79 9.55 -17.39
N HIS A 136 31.90 8.85 -17.13
CA HIS A 136 32.22 8.25 -15.85
C HIS A 136 33.33 9.11 -15.21
N GLY A 137 32.96 10.00 -14.29
CA GLY A 137 33.85 10.57 -13.27
C GLY A 137 33.30 10.15 -11.91
N ASP A 138 33.80 9.07 -11.29
CA ASP A 138 35.07 8.95 -10.56
C ASP A 138 35.14 9.86 -9.32
N THR A 139 35.04 9.16 -8.18
CA THR A 139 35.51 9.42 -6.82
C THR A 139 35.76 10.86 -6.33
N HIS A 140 35.24 11.17 -5.14
CA HIS A 140 36.08 11.72 -4.06
C HIS A 140 35.49 11.40 -2.68
N ILE A 141 36.21 10.54 -1.96
CA ILE A 141 36.15 10.38 -0.51
C ILE A 141 36.92 11.58 0.09
N HIS A 142 36.32 12.29 1.03
CA HIS A 142 37.07 13.11 1.98
C HIS A 142 36.64 12.75 3.39
N GLY A 143 37.53 12.05 4.10
CA GLY A 143 37.62 12.14 5.54
C GLY A 143 38.41 13.39 5.90
N ASP A 144 37.98 14.07 6.97
CA ASP A 144 38.83 14.98 7.74
C ASP A 144 38.44 14.84 9.21
N GLU A 145 39.46 14.60 10.03
CA GLU A 145 39.42 14.41 11.47
C GLU A 145 39.78 15.73 12.15
N THR A 146 38.95 16.26 13.05
CA THR A 146 39.39 17.21 14.11
C THR A 146 38.41 17.11 15.30
N LEU A 147 38.76 16.47 16.43
CA LEU A 147 39.50 16.96 17.62
C LEU A 147 38.80 18.01 18.50
N GLY A 148 38.58 17.62 19.77
CA GLY A 148 38.36 18.50 20.95
C GLY A 148 36.97 18.32 21.58
N GLY A 149 36.77 17.92 22.83
CA GLY A 149 37.63 17.97 24.01
C GLY A 149 36.93 18.80 25.10
N LEU A 150 36.59 18.14 26.21
CA LEU A 150 35.96 18.61 27.47
C LEU A 150 34.43 18.68 27.50
#